data_AF-A0A3D9RPM3-F1
#
_entry.id   AF-A0A3D9RPM3-F1
#
_cell.length_a   1.000
_cell.length_b   1.000
_cell.length_c   1.000
_cell.angle_alpha   90.00
_cell.angle_beta   90.00
_cell.angle_gamma   90.00
#
_symmetry.space_group_name_H-M   'P 1'
#
loop_
_entity.id
_entity.type
_entity.pdbx_description
1 polymer ?
#
loop_
_entity_poly.entity_id
_entity_poly.type
_entity_poly.pdbx_seq_one_letter_code
_entity_poly.pdbx_strand_id
1 'polypeptide(L)'
;MKRRIFLSIIYLILSCKNNNHPHKIEPSINTENLVAILDTIWKTEQEPTRLRDSIGTALGFESDAFKKQNDIYHKNHEINEKKVL
;
A
#
# COMPACT_ATOMS: atom_id res chain seq x y z
N MET A 1 -14.50 46.70 -4.52
CA MET A 1 -14.53 45.23 -4.71
C MET A 1 -13.52 44.71 -5.73
N LYS A 2 -13.49 45.24 -6.96
CA LYS A 2 -12.60 44.76 -8.04
C LYS A 2 -11.09 44.73 -7.69
N ARG A 3 -10.59 45.72 -6.94
CA ARG A 3 -9.18 45.76 -6.47
C ARG A 3 -8.85 44.70 -5.40
N ARG A 4 -9.83 44.30 -4.58
CA ARG A 4 -9.65 43.24 -3.57
C ARG A 4 -9.65 41.86 -4.22
N ILE A 5 -10.50 41.65 -5.24
CA ILE A 5 -10.51 40.43 -6.06
C ILE A 5 -9.18 40.23 -6.77
N PHE A 6 -8.60 41.30 -7.33
CA PHE A 6 -7.28 41.25 -7.98
C PHE A 6 -6.15 40.82 -7.03
N LEU A 7 -6.17 41.30 -5.78
CA LEU A 7 -5.17 40.93 -4.77
C LEU A 7 -5.30 39.46 -4.33
N SER A 8 -6.53 38.92 -4.31
CA SER A 8 -6.79 37.50 -3.99
C SER A 8 -6.25 36.55 -5.07
N ILE A 9 -6.30 36.94 -6.34
CA ILE A 9 -5.82 36.13 -7.47
C ILE A 9 -4.28 36.04 -7.46
N ILE A 10 -3.59 37.13 -7.10
CA ILE A 10 -2.11 37.17 -7.04
C ILE A 10 -1.56 36.23 -5.95
N TYR A 11 -2.27 36.06 -4.84
CA TYR A 11 -1.86 35.14 -3.77
C TYR A 11 -1.94 33.66 -4.17
N LEU A 12 -2.89 33.30 -5.04
CA LEU A 12 -3.06 31.90 -5.50
C LEU A 12 -1.94 31.43 -6.43
N ILE A 13 -1.36 32.34 -7.23
CA ILE A 13 -0.28 32.01 -8.17
C ILE A 13 1.08 31.84 -7.49
N LEU A 14 1.30 32.47 -6.33
CA LEU A 14 2.56 32.38 -5.56
C LEU A 14 2.68 31.11 -4.72
N SER A 15 1.59 30.36 -4.50
CA SER A 15 1.60 29.09 -3.76
C SER A 15 2.02 27.87 -4.60
N CYS A 16 2.22 28.03 -5.91
CA CYS A 16 2.79 26.98 -6.76
C CYS A 16 4.32 26.90 -6.56
N LYS A 17 4.74 26.39 -5.40
CA LYS A 17 6.13 25.99 -5.16
C LYS A 17 6.32 24.59 -5.76
N ASN A 18 7.07 24.49 -6.86
CA ASN A 18 7.44 23.20 -7.43
C ASN A 18 8.61 22.60 -6.64
N ASN A 19 8.30 21.65 -5.77
CA ASN A 19 9.30 20.91 -5.01
C ASN A 19 9.83 19.78 -5.90
N ASN A 20 10.67 20.11 -6.88
CA ASN A 20 11.45 19.10 -7.58
C ASN A 20 12.49 18.56 -6.59
N HIS A 21 12.08 17.63 -5.72
CA HIS A 21 13.03 16.80 -5.01
C HIS A 21 13.89 16.08 -6.05
N PRO A 22 15.23 16.07 -5.91
CA PRO A 22 16.05 15.21 -6.74
C PRO A 22 15.54 13.79 -6.51
N HIS A 23 14.96 13.21 -7.56
CA HIS A 23 14.55 11.82 -7.59
C HIS A 23 15.81 11.03 -7.26
N LYS A 24 15.90 10.51 -6.03
CA LYS A 24 16.92 9.53 -5.69
C LYS A 24 16.73 8.44 -6.73
N ILE A 25 17.78 8.15 -7.50
CA ILE A 25 17.76 7.05 -8.45
C ILE A 25 17.63 5.79 -7.60
N GLU A 26 16.40 5.39 -7.32
CA GLU A 26 16.10 4.07 -6.80
C GLU A 26 16.59 3.08 -7.87
N PRO A 27 17.24 1.98 -7.47
CA PRO A 27 17.63 0.94 -8.42
C PRO A 27 16.39 0.57 -9.22
N SER A 28 16.45 0.65 -10.55
CA SER A 28 15.29 0.40 -11.39
C SER A 28 14.84 -1.04 -11.15
N ILE A 29 13.80 -1.22 -10.33
CA ILE A 29 13.11 -2.50 -10.25
C ILE A 29 12.58 -2.74 -11.65
N ASN A 30 13.18 -3.68 -12.38
CA ASN A 30 12.70 -4.09 -13.69
C ASN A 30 11.21 -4.47 -13.52
N THR A 31 10.34 -3.94 -14.38
CA THR A 31 8.89 -4.23 -14.37
C THR A 31 8.59 -5.71 -14.27
N GLU A 32 9.35 -6.57 -14.96
CA GLU A 32 9.20 -8.03 -14.88
C GLU A 32 9.44 -8.57 -13.47
N ASN A 33 10.41 -8.01 -12.75
CA ASN A 33 10.71 -8.36 -11.35
C ASN A 33 9.60 -7.85 -10.42
N LEU A 34 9.10 -6.64 -10.63
CA LEU A 34 7.97 -6.11 -9.84
C LEU A 34 6.72 -6.99 -9.99
N VAL A 35 6.38 -7.39 -11.21
CA VAL A 35 5.23 -8.29 -11.45
C VAL A 35 5.44 -9.62 -10.73
N ALA A 36 6.62 -10.21 -10.78
CA ALA A 36 6.93 -11.45 -10.08
C ALA A 36 6.84 -11.31 -8.54
N ILE A 37 7.30 -10.18 -7.99
CA ILE A 37 7.18 -9.87 -6.56
C ILE A 37 5.70 -9.76 -6.18
N LEU A 38 4.90 -9.02 -6.95
CA LEU A 38 3.46 -8.83 -6.68
C LEU A 38 2.68 -10.14 -6.81
N ASP A 39 2.96 -10.97 -7.82
CA ASP A 39 2.35 -12.29 -7.98
C ASP A 39 2.67 -13.20 -6.78
N THR A 40 3.90 -13.12 -6.27
CA THR A 40 4.30 -13.86 -5.08
C THR A 40 3.52 -13.38 -3.86
N ILE A 41 3.43 -12.06 -3.63
CA ILE A 41 2.68 -11.49 -2.50
C ILE A 41 1.20 -11.84 -2.60
N TRP A 42 0.63 -11.84 -3.80
CA TRP A 42 -0.76 -12.23 -4.02
C TRP A 42 -1.01 -13.67 -3.54
N LYS A 43 -0.18 -14.62 -3.97
CA LYS A 43 -0.32 -16.04 -3.60
C LYS A 43 0.01 -16.30 -2.13
N THR A 44 1.03 -15.63 -1.59
CA THR A 44 1.51 -15.92 -0.23
C THR A 44 0.79 -15.12 0.86
N GLU A 45 0.09 -14.03 0.55
CA GLU A 45 -0.57 -13.21 1.58
C GLU A 45 -2.01 -12.86 1.24
N GLN A 46 -2.31 -12.44 0.01
CA GLN A 46 -3.67 -12.04 -0.34
C GLN A 46 -4.62 -13.24 -0.36
N GLU A 47 -4.21 -14.35 -0.98
CA GLU A 47 -4.99 -15.60 -0.95
C GLU A 47 -5.19 -16.13 0.48
N PRO A 48 -4.14 -16.25 1.34
CA PRO A 48 -4.31 -16.60 2.75
C PRO A 48 -5.18 -15.65 3.56
N THR A 49 -5.18 -14.35 3.27
CA THR A 49 -6.05 -13.36 3.91
C THR A 49 -7.51 -13.62 3.56
N ARG A 50 -7.81 -13.87 2.28
CA ARG A 50 -9.16 -14.24 1.83
C ARG A 50 -9.63 -15.53 2.50
N LEU A 51 -8.76 -16.53 2.61
CA LEU A 51 -9.07 -17.77 3.32
C LEU A 51 -9.34 -17.50 4.81
N ARG A 52 -8.50 -16.70 5.47
CA ARG A 52 -8.68 -16.30 6.87
C ARG A 52 -10.05 -15.66 7.10
N ASP A 53 -10.42 -14.70 6.26
CA ASP A 53 -11.66 -13.95 6.41
C ASP A 53 -12.89 -14.82 6.09
N SER A 54 -12.76 -15.74 5.12
CA SER A 54 -13.77 -16.76 4.87
C SER A 54 -13.96 -17.68 6.07
N ILE A 55 -12.88 -18.11 6.73
CA ILE A 55 -12.93 -18.93 7.96
C ILE A 55 -13.59 -18.13 9.09
N GLY A 56 -13.22 -16.86 9.27
CA GLY A 56 -13.81 -15.98 10.28
C GLY A 56 -15.31 -15.80 10.08
N THR A 57 -15.75 -15.66 8.83
CA THR A 57 -17.17 -15.56 8.47
C THR A 57 -17.92 -16.87 8.73
N ALA A 58 -17.31 -18.03 8.42
CA ALA A 58 -17.98 -19.33 8.51
C ALA A 58 -17.96 -19.96 9.91
N LEU A 59 -16.85 -19.82 10.64
CA LEU A 59 -16.58 -20.50 11.91
C LEU A 59 -16.43 -19.54 13.09
N GLY A 60 -16.42 -18.23 12.84
CA GLY A 60 -16.17 -17.20 13.84
C GLY A 60 -14.70 -16.81 13.97
N PHE A 61 -14.47 -15.54 14.24
CA PHE A 61 -13.15 -14.92 14.39
C PHE A 61 -12.39 -15.39 15.66
N GLU A 62 -13.07 -16.08 16.57
CA GLU A 62 -12.45 -16.68 17.77
C GLU A 62 -12.09 -18.15 17.61
N SER A 63 -12.47 -18.77 16.48
CA SER A 63 -12.21 -20.18 16.22
C SER A 63 -10.72 -20.50 16.13
N ASP A 64 -10.32 -21.70 16.54
CA ASP A 64 -8.92 -22.15 16.42
C ASP A 64 -8.45 -22.17 14.96
N ALA A 65 -9.37 -22.48 14.03
CA ALA A 65 -9.11 -22.41 12.59
C ALA A 65 -8.78 -20.99 12.14
N PHE A 66 -9.54 -19.99 12.60
CA PHE A 66 -9.25 -18.59 12.30
C PHE A 66 -7.90 -18.18 12.89
N LYS A 67 -7.65 -18.48 14.16
CA LYS A 67 -6.40 -18.12 14.86
C LYS A 67 -5.18 -18.70 14.14
N LYS A 68 -5.22 -19.99 13.78
CA LYS A 68 -4.15 -20.65 13.02
C LYS A 68 -3.90 -19.98 11.66
N GLN A 69 -4.97 -19.63 10.93
CA GLN A 69 -4.83 -18.96 9.64
C GLN A 69 -4.36 -17.51 9.80
N ASN A 70 -4.77 -16.84 10.87
CA ASN A 70 -4.33 -15.49 11.21
C ASN A 70 -2.83 -15.43 11.54
N ASP A 71 -2.29 -16.44 12.21
CA ASP A 71 -0.84 -16.57 12.45
C ASP A 71 -0.05 -16.74 11.14
N ILE A 72 -0.61 -17.49 10.18
CA ILE A 72 -0.01 -17.65 8.84
C ILE A 72 0.03 -16.30 8.12
N TYR A 73 -1.09 -15.57 8.14
CA TYR A 73 -1.16 -14.23 7.56
C TYR A 73 -0.08 -13.31 8.14
N HIS A 74 0.07 -13.22 9.47
CA HIS A 74 1.04 -12.32 10.09
C HIS A 74 2.48 -12.66 9.69
N LYS A 75 2.84 -13.94 9.65
CA LYS A 75 4.17 -14.40 9.21
C LYS A 75 4.42 -14.01 7.75
N ASN A 76 3.43 -14.18 6.89
CA ASN A 76 3.57 -13.86 5.47
C ASN A 76 3.66 -12.35 5.25
N HIS A 77 2.88 -11.56 6.00
CA HIS A 77 2.92 -10.11 5.97
C HIS A 77 4.31 -9.56 6.33
N GLU A 78 4.91 -10.03 7.42
CA GLU A 78 6.26 -9.61 7.84
C GLU A 78 7.34 -9.93 6.78
N ILE A 79 7.21 -11.07 6.10
CA ILE A 79 8.13 -11.48 5.04
C ILE A 79 7.93 -10.64 3.78
N ASN A 80 6.68 -10.35 3.42
CA ASN A 80 6.33 -9.65 2.19
C ASN A 80 6.56 -8.14 2.27
N GLU A 81 6.37 -7.53 3.43
CA GLU A 81 6.70 -6.12 3.66
C GLU A 81 8.18 -5.85 3.34
N LYS A 82 9.08 -6.74 3.75
CA LYS A 82 10.53 -6.70 3.45
C LYS A 82 10.87 -6.87 1.96
N LYS A 83 9.93 -7.29 1.12
CA LYS A 83 10.13 -7.40 -0.35
C LYS A 83 9.75 -6.12 -1.08
N VAL A 84 8.98 -5.24 -0.44
CA VAL A 84 8.41 -4.03 -1.05
C VAL A 84 9.05 -2.75 -0.49
N LEU A 85 9.52 -2.78 0.76
CA LEU A 85 10.31 -1.71 1.40
C LEU A 85 11.82 -1.90 1.18
#